data_AF-A0A6P0XRP6-F1
#
_entry.id   AF-A0A6P0XRP6-F1
#
_cell.length_a   1.000
_cell.length_b   1.000
_cell.length_c   1.000
_cell.angle_alpha   90.00
_cell.angle_beta   90.00
_cell.angle_gamma   90.00
#
_symmetry.space_group_name_H-M   'P 1'
#
loop_
_entity.id
_entity.type
_entity.pdbx_description
1 polymer ?
#
loop_
_entity_poly.entity_id
_entity_poly.type
_entity_poly.pdbx_seq_one_letter_code
_entity_poly.pdbx_strand_id
1 'polypeptide(L)'
;SKMMAECMETLEKQYECQQFELVLVESLSNFGCPQELELGEHAKVALLSVTEGEEQPLKYPALFEKADCLLLTKIDLAPYLDIDITRIAAYIRQINPNITILPVSAKTGIGLEDWFDWLETKMARATAIVSVWLAGMFSTSDLWLDFLAEELNLVGGFSDLLVSI
;
A
#
# COMPACT_ATOMS: atom_id res chain seq x y z
N SER A 1 -1.07 17.25 10.21
CA SER A 1 0.24 17.64 9.65
C SER A 1 0.00 18.66 8.55
N LYS A 2 0.63 19.84 8.61
CA LYS A 2 0.43 20.95 7.66
C LYS A 2 0.97 20.66 6.26
N MET A 3 2.01 19.82 6.19
CA MET A 3 2.79 19.52 4.98
C MET A 3 2.01 18.71 3.93
N MET A 4 1.10 17.83 4.34
CA MET A 4 0.38 16.94 3.41
C MET A 4 -0.95 17.53 2.93
N ALA A 5 -1.61 18.35 3.76
CA ALA A 5 -2.68 19.21 3.29
C ALA A 5 -2.13 20.24 2.29
N GLU A 6 -0.94 20.78 2.53
CA GLU A 6 -0.22 21.61 1.57
C GLU A 6 0.18 20.82 0.31
N CYS A 7 0.56 19.53 0.39
CA CYS A 7 0.78 18.70 -0.79
C CYS A 7 -0.51 18.48 -1.58
N MET A 8 -1.63 18.11 -0.94
CA MET A 8 -2.91 17.95 -1.63
C MET A 8 -3.38 19.27 -2.26
N GLU A 9 -3.28 20.38 -1.54
CA GLU A 9 -3.61 21.72 -2.07
C GLU A 9 -2.65 22.13 -3.20
N THR A 10 -1.38 21.69 -3.14
CA THR A 10 -0.40 21.90 -4.22
C THR A 10 -0.70 21.02 -5.42
N LEU A 11 -1.12 19.77 -5.22
CA LEU A 11 -1.54 18.85 -6.27
C LEU A 11 -2.80 19.36 -6.96
N GLU A 12 -3.80 19.83 -6.21
CA GLU A 12 -5.01 20.48 -6.74
C GLU A 12 -4.70 21.79 -7.50
N LYS A 13 -3.64 22.50 -7.13
CA LYS A 13 -3.19 23.73 -7.81
C LYS A 13 -2.31 23.47 -9.03
N GLN A 14 -1.49 22.42 -9.00
CA GLN A 14 -0.59 22.06 -10.09
C GLN A 14 -1.27 21.19 -11.15
N TYR A 15 -2.27 20.41 -10.74
CA TYR A 15 -3.02 19.52 -11.60
C TYR A 15 -4.51 19.70 -11.36
N GLU A 16 -5.30 19.78 -12.44
CA GLU A 16 -6.75 19.65 -12.31
C GLU A 16 -7.03 18.19 -11.90
N CYS A 17 -7.30 17.91 -10.61
CA CYS A 17 -7.53 16.55 -10.09
C CYS A 17 -8.61 15.75 -10.84
N GLN A 18 -9.42 16.40 -11.71
CA GLN A 18 -10.34 15.75 -12.64
C GLN A 18 -9.64 14.96 -13.76
N GLN A 19 -8.33 15.10 -13.95
CA GLN A 19 -7.59 14.34 -14.96
C GLN A 19 -7.18 12.95 -14.51
N PHE A 20 -7.16 12.64 -13.20
CA PHE A 20 -6.66 11.35 -12.71
C PHE A 20 -7.80 10.48 -12.18
N GLU A 21 -7.79 9.21 -12.54
CA GLU A 21 -8.74 8.20 -12.03
C GLU A 21 -8.27 7.61 -10.69
N LEU A 22 -6.95 7.58 -10.48
CA LEU A 22 -6.29 7.06 -9.29
C LEU A 22 -5.12 7.95 -8.86
N VAL A 23 -5.09 8.30 -7.58
CA VAL A 23 -3.96 8.95 -6.92
C VAL A 23 -3.42 8.03 -5.84
N LEU A 24 -2.17 7.62 -5.99
CA LEU A 24 -1.44 6.84 -4.98
C LEU A 24 -0.56 7.77 -4.16
N VAL A 25 -0.78 7.79 -2.85
CA VAL A 25 0.02 8.59 -1.92
C VAL A 25 0.88 7.64 -1.09
N GLU A 26 2.19 7.71 -1.28
CA GLU A 26 3.12 6.97 -0.44
C GLU A 26 3.27 7.68 0.91
N SER A 27 2.93 6.99 2.00
CA SER A 27 3.13 7.50 3.35
C SER A 27 4.23 6.70 4.04
N LEU A 28 5.37 7.35 4.25
CA LEU A 28 6.43 6.83 5.11
C LEU A 28 5.98 6.90 6.57
N SER A 29 5.42 5.80 7.09
CA SER A 29 5.15 5.70 8.52
C SER A 29 6.44 5.43 9.27
N ASN A 30 7.18 6.48 9.59
CA ASN A 30 8.33 6.37 10.48
C ASN A 30 7.85 6.38 11.94
N PHE A 31 8.15 5.28 12.63
CA PHE A 31 8.09 5.03 14.07
C PHE A 31 7.70 6.23 14.97
N GLY A 32 6.46 6.20 15.47
CA GLY A 32 6.03 7.07 16.58
C GLY A 32 5.24 8.33 16.21
N CYS A 33 4.90 8.56 14.94
CA CYS A 33 4.03 9.66 14.53
C CYS A 33 2.55 9.22 14.57
N PRO A 34 1.59 10.07 14.98
CA PRO A 34 0.21 9.65 15.21
C PRO A 34 -0.42 9.22 13.89
N GLN A 35 -0.97 8.01 13.86
CA GLN A 35 -1.83 7.49 12.79
C GLN A 35 -3.20 8.18 12.73
N GLU A 36 -3.22 9.48 13.01
CA GLU A 36 -4.39 10.35 13.09
C GLU A 36 -4.59 11.15 11.81
N LEU A 37 -3.72 10.97 10.80
CA LEU A 37 -3.92 11.64 9.53
C LEU A 37 -4.87 10.81 8.66
N GLU A 38 -6.15 11.11 8.76
CA GLU A 38 -7.12 10.77 7.72
C GLU A 38 -6.98 11.81 6.61
N LEU A 39 -6.48 11.39 5.45
CA LEU A 39 -6.28 12.28 4.29
C LEU A 39 -7.59 12.59 3.56
N GLY A 40 -8.71 11.99 3.99
CA GLY A 40 -9.88 11.81 3.14
C GLY A 40 -9.66 10.74 2.07
N GLU A 41 -8.69 9.84 2.28
CA GLU A 41 -8.44 8.72 1.39
C GLU A 41 -9.65 7.77 1.32
N HIS A 42 -9.88 7.22 0.13
CA HIS A 42 -10.98 6.30 -0.14
C HIS A 42 -10.65 4.87 0.33
N ALA A 43 -9.36 4.54 0.38
CA ALA A 43 -8.87 3.29 0.92
C ALA A 43 -7.44 3.42 1.45
N LYS A 44 -7.11 2.60 2.46
CA LYS A 44 -5.78 2.46 3.05
C LYS A 44 -5.20 1.09 2.75
N VAL A 45 -3.96 1.07 2.27
CA VAL A 45 -3.26 -0.15 1.92
C VAL A 45 -2.01 -0.26 2.78
N ALA A 46 -1.89 -1.31 3.57
CA ALA A 46 -0.65 -1.64 4.27
C ALA A 46 0.22 -2.54 3.38
N LEU A 47 1.53 -2.34 3.41
CA LEU A 47 2.49 -3.27 2.83
C LEU A 47 3.35 -3.92 3.91
N LEU A 48 3.53 -5.22 3.76
CA LEU A 48 4.45 -6.03 4.55
C LEU A 48 5.19 -6.96 3.60
N SER A 49 6.52 -6.96 3.64
CA SER A 49 7.31 -7.96 2.90
C SER A 49 7.49 -9.21 3.74
N VAL A 50 7.38 -10.40 3.13
CA VAL A 50 7.68 -11.67 3.82
C VAL A 50 9.11 -11.71 4.37
N THR A 51 10.04 -10.93 3.80
CA THR A 51 11.43 -10.85 4.29
C THR A 51 11.56 -10.18 5.66
N GLU A 52 10.54 -9.48 6.14
CA GLU A 52 10.59 -8.79 7.42
C GLU A 52 10.21 -9.68 8.62
N GLY A 53 9.66 -10.86 8.35
CA GLY A 53 9.32 -11.86 9.36
C GLY A 53 7.92 -11.72 9.95
N GLU A 54 7.52 -12.77 10.67
CA GLU A 54 6.14 -13.00 11.13
C GLU A 54 5.69 -12.08 12.26
N GLU A 55 6.64 -11.47 12.97
CA GLU A 55 6.41 -10.69 14.18
C GLU A 55 6.02 -9.23 13.89
N GLN A 56 6.15 -8.78 12.64
CA GLN A 56 5.87 -7.38 12.26
C GLN A 56 4.44 -6.92 12.55
N PRO A 57 3.39 -7.72 12.29
CA PRO A 57 2.02 -7.39 12.70
C PRO A 57 1.91 -7.05 14.18
N LEU A 58 2.58 -7.81 15.06
CA LEU A 58 2.51 -7.65 16.50
C LEU A 58 3.31 -6.44 17.00
N LYS A 59 4.38 -6.06 16.29
CA LYS A 59 5.19 -4.88 16.61
C LYS A 59 4.50 -3.58 16.19
N TYR A 60 3.73 -3.59 15.11
CA TYR A 60 3.09 -2.40 14.54
C TYR A 60 1.58 -2.57 14.33
N PRO A 61 0.81 -2.98 15.35
CA PRO A 61 -0.59 -3.35 15.16
C PRO A 61 -1.44 -2.21 14.63
N ALA A 62 -1.17 -0.98 15.06
CA ALA A 62 -1.92 0.19 14.62
C ALA A 62 -1.91 0.35 13.09
N LEU A 63 -0.79 0.02 12.41
CA LEU A 63 -0.67 0.15 10.96
C LEU A 63 -1.68 -0.73 10.21
N PHE A 64 -1.98 -1.89 10.76
CA PHE A 64 -2.90 -2.87 10.18
C PHE A 64 -4.35 -2.65 10.65
N GLU A 65 -4.53 -2.01 11.80
CA GLU A 65 -5.85 -1.73 12.39
C GLU A 65 -6.73 -0.89 11.45
N LYS A 66 -6.13 0.10 10.77
CA LYS A 66 -6.86 1.02 9.87
C LYS A 66 -6.75 0.68 8.39
N ALA A 67 -6.02 -0.38 8.03
CA ALA A 67 -5.82 -0.74 6.63
C ALA A 67 -7.05 -1.49 6.08
N ASP A 68 -7.50 -1.13 4.87
CA ASP A 68 -8.53 -1.85 4.14
C ASP A 68 -7.97 -3.07 3.42
N CYS A 69 -6.70 -2.98 2.98
CA CYS A 69 -5.97 -4.06 2.32
C CYS A 69 -4.55 -4.17 2.85
N LEU A 70 -4.06 -5.39 3.01
CA LEU A 70 -2.66 -5.72 3.22
C LEU A 70 -2.14 -6.39 1.95
N LEU A 71 -1.15 -5.78 1.32
CA LEU A 71 -0.32 -6.44 0.33
C LEU A 71 0.84 -7.14 1.05
N LEU A 72 0.79 -8.46 1.10
CA LEU A 72 1.89 -9.29 1.59
C LEU A 72 2.84 -9.57 0.43
N THR A 73 3.93 -8.82 0.36
CA THR A 73 4.82 -8.78 -0.82
C THR A 73 5.95 -9.79 -0.76
N LYS A 74 6.57 -10.03 -1.94
CA LYS A 74 7.74 -10.90 -2.16
C LYS A 74 7.49 -12.36 -1.80
N ILE A 75 6.26 -12.84 -1.99
CA ILE A 75 5.90 -14.23 -1.66
C ILE A 75 6.73 -15.28 -2.43
N ASP A 76 7.34 -14.89 -3.55
CA ASP A 76 8.30 -15.72 -4.30
C ASP A 76 9.54 -16.09 -3.47
N LEU A 77 9.85 -15.30 -2.43
CA LEU A 77 10.95 -15.57 -1.51
C LEU A 77 10.55 -16.48 -0.35
N ALA A 78 9.26 -16.68 -0.08
CA ALA A 78 8.81 -17.48 1.05
C ALA A 78 9.38 -18.91 1.09
N PRO A 79 9.55 -19.64 -0.04
CA PRO A 79 10.17 -20.97 -0.03
C PRO A 79 11.64 -21.00 0.42
N TYR A 80 12.31 -19.84 0.45
CA TYR A 80 13.71 -19.69 0.85
C TYR A 80 13.88 -19.11 2.25
N LEU A 81 12.78 -18.80 2.94
CA LEU A 81 12.75 -18.21 4.26
C LEU A 81 12.11 -19.19 5.25
N ASP A 82 12.54 -19.12 6.50
CA ASP A 82 11.87 -19.82 7.60
C ASP A 82 10.67 -18.97 8.06
N ILE A 83 9.60 -18.98 7.25
CA ILE A 83 8.42 -18.14 7.47
C ILE A 83 7.10 -18.88 7.22
N ASP A 84 6.14 -18.69 8.13
CA ASP A 84 4.76 -19.13 7.99
C ASP A 84 3.84 -17.95 7.62
N ILE A 85 3.52 -17.85 6.32
CA ILE A 85 2.57 -16.85 5.78
C ILE A 85 1.19 -16.97 6.46
N THR A 86 0.78 -18.18 6.83
CA THR A 86 -0.50 -18.42 7.50
C THR A 86 -0.50 -17.77 8.88
N ARG A 87 0.64 -17.78 9.57
CA ARG A 87 0.80 -17.14 10.88
C ARG A 87 0.74 -15.61 10.77
N ILE A 88 1.36 -15.02 9.75
CA ILE A 88 1.22 -13.59 9.45
C ILE A 88 -0.25 -13.24 9.26
N ALA A 89 -0.96 -13.97 8.40
CA ALA A 89 -2.37 -13.73 8.15
C ALA A 89 -3.21 -13.86 9.43
N ALA A 90 -2.91 -14.83 10.29
CA ALA A 90 -3.59 -15.00 11.57
C ALA A 90 -3.37 -13.81 12.52
N TYR A 91 -2.15 -13.28 12.63
CA TYR A 91 -1.89 -12.10 13.46
C TYR A 91 -2.57 -10.85 12.91
N ILE A 92 -2.54 -10.67 11.59
CA ILE A 92 -3.24 -9.56 10.94
C ILE A 92 -4.74 -9.63 11.19
N ARG A 93 -5.36 -10.81 11.12
CA ARG A 93 -6.79 -11.00 11.40
C ARG A 93 -7.15 -10.78 12.87
N GLN A 94 -6.22 -11.00 13.80
CA GLN A 94 -6.43 -10.65 15.21
C GLN A 94 -6.48 -9.13 15.42
N ILE A 95 -5.71 -8.37 14.64
CA ILE A 95 -5.64 -6.91 14.70
C ILE A 95 -6.81 -6.29 13.94
N ASN A 96 -7.06 -6.74 12.71
CA ASN A 96 -8.11 -6.26 11.84
C ASN A 96 -8.80 -7.46 11.16
N PRO A 97 -9.98 -7.89 11.64
CA PRO A 97 -10.67 -9.05 11.08
C PRO A 97 -11.26 -8.79 9.70
N ASN A 98 -11.45 -7.52 9.30
CA ASN A 98 -12.10 -7.14 8.05
C ASN A 98 -11.11 -6.82 6.92
N ILE A 99 -9.80 -6.75 7.21
CA ILE A 99 -8.78 -6.44 6.22
C ILE A 99 -8.77 -7.47 5.08
N THR A 100 -8.60 -6.99 3.85
CA THR A 100 -8.30 -7.85 2.70
C THR A 100 -6.81 -8.18 2.71
N ILE A 101 -6.41 -9.44 2.57
CA ILE A 101 -4.99 -9.82 2.54
C ILE A 101 -4.71 -10.40 1.17
N LEU A 102 -3.82 -9.76 0.41
CA LEU A 102 -3.43 -10.18 -0.93
C LEU A 102 -1.93 -10.54 -0.93
N PRO A 103 -1.59 -11.84 -1.01
CA PRO A 103 -0.22 -12.29 -1.20
C PRO A 103 0.22 -11.99 -2.64
N VAL A 104 1.28 -11.19 -2.80
CA VAL A 104 1.74 -10.73 -4.11
C VAL A 104 3.24 -10.85 -4.32
N SER A 105 3.65 -10.98 -5.58
CA SER A 105 5.06 -10.91 -6.00
C SER A 105 5.14 -10.18 -7.34
N ALA A 106 5.73 -8.98 -7.36
CA ALA A 106 6.03 -8.28 -8.61
C ALA A 106 6.91 -9.14 -9.53
N LYS A 107 8.00 -9.69 -8.97
CA LYS A 107 8.95 -10.51 -9.74
C LYS A 107 8.29 -11.65 -10.53
N THR A 108 7.23 -12.24 -10.01
CA THR A 108 6.54 -13.38 -10.65
C THR A 108 5.17 -13.03 -11.22
N GLY A 109 4.66 -11.83 -10.97
CA GLY A 109 3.29 -11.41 -11.28
C GLY A 109 2.19 -12.03 -10.43
N ILE A 110 2.52 -12.93 -9.49
CA ILE A 110 1.51 -13.64 -8.69
C ILE A 110 0.72 -12.64 -7.84
N GLY A 111 -0.61 -12.76 -7.85
CA GLY A 111 -1.53 -11.99 -7.02
C GLY A 111 -1.72 -10.53 -7.44
N LEU A 112 -1.05 -10.07 -8.50
CA LEU A 112 -1.20 -8.70 -8.99
C LEU A 112 -2.57 -8.44 -9.61
N GLU A 113 -3.14 -9.42 -10.31
CA GLU A 113 -4.50 -9.33 -10.88
C GLU A 113 -5.53 -9.10 -9.76
N ASP A 114 -5.47 -9.88 -8.67
CA ASP A 114 -6.34 -9.69 -7.50
C ASP A 114 -6.17 -8.30 -6.86
N TRP A 115 -4.95 -7.76 -6.89
CA TRP A 115 -4.66 -6.41 -6.41
C TRP A 115 -5.28 -5.34 -7.31
N PHE A 116 -5.17 -5.48 -8.63
CA PHE A 116 -5.78 -4.56 -9.59
C PHE A 116 -7.30 -4.60 -9.51
N ASP A 117 -7.90 -5.79 -9.43
CA ASP A 117 -9.34 -5.97 -9.23
C ASP A 117 -9.79 -5.27 -7.94
N TRP A 118 -9.02 -5.41 -6.85
CA TRP A 118 -9.31 -4.72 -5.61
C TRP A 118 -9.27 -3.19 -5.78
N LEU A 119 -8.27 -2.64 -6.47
CA LEU A 119 -8.18 -1.21 -6.77
C LEU A 119 -9.38 -0.73 -7.58
N GLU A 120 -9.79 -1.47 -8.61
CA GLU A 120 -10.96 -1.18 -9.44
C GLU A 120 -12.23 -1.08 -8.60
N THR A 121 -12.41 -1.97 -7.62
CA THR A 121 -13.56 -1.89 -6.70
C THR A 121 -13.59 -0.60 -5.88
N LYS A 122 -12.44 0.03 -5.64
CA LYS A 122 -12.33 1.30 -4.91
C LYS A 122 -12.52 2.51 -5.83
N MET A 123 -12.14 2.40 -7.10
CA MET A 123 -12.28 3.46 -8.12
C MET A 123 -13.70 3.64 -8.66
N ALA A 124 -14.60 2.66 -8.49
CA ALA A 124 -15.97 2.69 -9.02
C ALA A 124 -16.87 3.86 -8.50
N ARG A 125 -16.35 4.78 -7.68
CA ARG A 125 -17.08 5.89 -7.08
C ARG A 125 -16.63 7.31 -7.51
N ALA A 126 -15.76 7.44 -8.53
CA ALA A 126 -14.98 8.64 -8.94
C ALA A 126 -13.58 8.70 -8.31
N THR A 127 -12.69 9.57 -8.83
CA THR A 127 -11.25 9.70 -8.53
C THR A 127 -10.87 9.17 -7.14
N ALA A 128 -10.22 8.01 -7.10
CA ALA A 128 -9.86 7.37 -5.84
C ALA A 128 -8.49 7.86 -5.37
N ILE A 129 -8.43 8.28 -4.12
CA ILE A 129 -7.17 8.53 -3.40
C ILE A 129 -6.92 7.31 -2.53
N VAL A 130 -5.85 6.58 -2.82
CA VAL A 130 -5.43 5.41 -2.05
C VAL A 130 -4.11 5.74 -1.39
N SER A 131 -4.07 5.70 -0.06
CA SER A 131 -2.81 5.86 0.67
C SER A 131 -2.20 4.52 0.97
N VAL A 132 -0.88 4.47 0.84
CA VAL A 132 -0.12 3.25 1.04
C VAL A 132 0.89 3.43 2.17
N TRP A 133 0.80 2.55 3.16
CA TRP A 133 1.57 2.61 4.40
C TRP A 133 2.53 1.43 4.49
N LEU A 134 3.78 1.72 4.81
CA LEU A 134 4.84 0.73 4.83
C LEU A 134 5.12 0.22 6.24
N ALA A 135 4.94 -1.09 6.46
CA ALA A 135 5.51 -1.77 7.61
C ALA A 135 6.98 -2.10 7.30
N GLY A 136 7.95 -1.55 8.03
CA GLY A 136 9.35 -1.98 7.93
C GLY A 136 10.41 -1.04 8.49
N MET A 137 11.55 -1.61 8.90
CA MET A 137 12.79 -0.89 9.28
C MET A 137 13.81 -0.93 8.12
N PHE A 138 13.55 -0.34 6.96
CA PHE A 138 14.61 -0.12 5.96
C PHE A 138 14.47 1.22 5.21
N SER A 139 15.65 1.76 4.89
CA SER A 139 15.95 3.06 4.27
C SER A 139 15.11 3.39 3.05
N THR A 140 14.70 4.64 2.99
CA THR A 140 13.78 5.32 2.06
C THR A 140 14.32 5.51 0.63
N SER A 141 14.80 4.47 -0.07
CA SER A 141 15.30 4.71 -1.44
C SER A 141 15.07 3.65 -2.53
N ASP A 142 15.11 2.34 -2.27
CA ASP A 142 15.49 1.44 -3.39
C ASP A 142 14.58 0.21 -3.65
N LEU A 143 13.31 0.18 -3.23
CA LEU A 143 12.48 -1.03 -3.45
C LEU A 143 11.04 -0.78 -3.88
N TRP A 144 10.52 0.44 -3.70
CA TRP A 144 9.10 0.75 -3.92
C TRP A 144 8.83 1.50 -5.22
N LEU A 145 9.71 2.43 -5.56
CA LEU A 145 9.73 3.04 -6.89
C LEU A 145 10.00 1.98 -7.97
N ASP A 146 10.82 0.97 -7.71
CA ASP A 146 11.01 -0.14 -8.64
C ASP A 146 9.74 -1.02 -8.75
N PHE A 147 9.06 -1.31 -7.62
CA PHE A 147 7.80 -2.06 -7.61
C PHE A 147 6.69 -1.33 -8.39
N LEU A 148 6.54 -0.01 -8.22
CA LEU A 148 5.54 0.79 -8.95
C LEU A 148 5.96 1.11 -10.39
N ALA A 149 7.22 1.47 -10.63
CA ALA A 149 7.69 1.95 -11.94
C ALA A 149 7.94 0.84 -12.95
N GLU A 150 8.30 -0.39 -12.52
CA GLU A 150 8.34 -1.55 -13.43
C GLU A 150 6.92 -2.08 -13.69
N GLU A 151 6.05 -2.20 -12.67
CA GLU A 151 4.74 -2.87 -12.82
C GLU A 151 3.65 -1.96 -13.40
N LEU A 152 3.52 -0.71 -12.97
CA LEU A 152 2.45 0.19 -13.45
C LEU A 152 2.72 0.76 -14.85
N ASN A 153 3.97 0.71 -15.34
CA ASN A 153 4.28 0.98 -16.75
C ASN A 153 4.08 -0.24 -17.65
N LEU A 154 4.08 -1.47 -17.11
CA LEU A 154 3.88 -2.69 -17.89
C LEU A 154 2.40 -2.98 -18.17
N VAL A 155 1.48 -2.48 -17.34
CA VAL A 155 0.03 -2.65 -17.49
C VAL A 155 -0.57 -1.35 -18.03
N GLY A 156 -0.54 -1.18 -19.35
CA GLY A 156 -1.13 -0.04 -20.07
C GLY A 156 -2.66 0.06 -19.98
N GLY A 157 -3.20 0.21 -18.77
CA GLY A 157 -4.64 0.31 -18.48
C GLY A 157 -5.08 1.61 -17.83
N PHE A 158 -4.20 2.32 -17.12
CA PHE A 158 -4.51 3.62 -16.52
C PHE A 158 -3.86 4.73 -17.35
N SER A 159 -4.65 5.49 -18.09
CA SER A 159 -4.14 6.59 -18.91
C SER A 159 -3.60 7.74 -18.06
N ASP A 160 -4.09 7.88 -16.82
CA ASP A 160 -3.84 9.03 -15.98
C ASP A 160 -3.66 8.62 -14.50
N LEU A 161 -2.44 8.19 -14.15
CA LEU A 161 -2.02 7.85 -12.79
C LEU A 161 -1.10 8.95 -12.23
N LEU A 162 -1.40 9.45 -11.03
CA LEU A 162 -0.49 10.32 -10.28
C LEU A 162 0.05 9.60 -9.04
N VAL A 163 1.37 9.47 -8.96
CA VAL A 163 2.09 9.01 -7.77
C VAL A 163 2.74 10.22 -7.11
N SER A 164 2.34 10.54 -5.88
CA SER A 164 2.95 11.62 -5.10
C SER A 164 3.63 11.04 -3.84
N ILE A 165 4.88 11.46 -3.63
CA ILE A 165 5.73 11.19 -2.47
C ILE A 165 5.64 12.37 -1.50
#